data_AF-A0A965PTU4-F1
#
_entry.id   AF-A0A965PTU4-F1
#
_cell.length_a   1.000
_cell.length_b   1.000
_cell.length_c   1.000
_cell.angle_alpha   90.00
_cell.angle_beta   90.00
_cell.angle_gamma   90.00
#
_symmetry.space_group_name_H-M   'P 1'
#
loop_
_entity.id
_entity.type
_entity.pdbx_description
1 polymer ?
#
loop_
_entity_poly.entity_id
_entity_poly.type
_entity_poly.pdbx_seq_one_letter_code
_entity_poly.pdbx_strand_id
1 'polypeptide(L)'
;THHRRQGLEGAQGKVSGLRTRQMSGIATEDDDMTKDDAAMSAPSAGSPRPYYQRDGITIYHGDCLEVLPSLSEPVDAVITDPPYSSGGAFRGDRTQSTSSKYLGSHGRGPAVEHEYSGDSRDSRGWLFWSSLWMLRCHAIAKESALAMIFTDWRQLPQCSDLFQASNWVWRGLAVWDKGNARPMSGRFSHQAEFILWGSKGAIGWDFDKPCARGVLQYPAPKTHHQAEKPVGLIEQMMQLTADGGLILDPFVGSGTTLVAAMQSGRRAIGIEASERNCEISAKRLSQGVLF
;
A
#
# COMPACT_ATOMS: atom_id res chain seq x y z
N THR A 1 40.09 -29.28 9.64
CA THR A 1 41.34 -28.64 10.11
C THR A 1 40.99 -27.45 10.98
N HIS A 2 41.29 -27.55 12.28
CA HIS A 2 41.06 -26.52 13.29
C HIS A 2 42.08 -25.36 13.15
N HIS A 3 41.61 -24.11 13.17
CA HIS A 3 42.35 -22.96 13.70
C HIS A 3 41.32 -21.95 14.24
N ARG A 4 41.09 -21.91 15.56
CA ARG A 4 41.85 -21.27 16.64
C ARG A 4 41.42 -19.80 16.81
N ARG A 5 40.62 -19.58 17.86
CA ARG A 5 40.28 -18.29 18.47
C ARG A 5 41.53 -17.62 19.06
N GLN A 6 41.66 -16.32 18.84
CA GLN A 6 42.34 -15.32 19.69
C GLN A 6 41.35 -14.13 19.70
N GLY A 7 40.93 -13.53 20.82
CA GLY A 7 41.64 -13.21 22.03
C GLY A 7 41.74 -11.68 22.09
N LEU A 8 40.72 -11.00 22.61
CA LEU A 8 40.74 -9.57 22.92
C LEU A 8 39.96 -9.35 24.23
N GLU A 9 40.69 -9.40 25.34
CA GLU A 9 40.32 -8.78 26.61
C GLU A 9 40.70 -7.30 26.56
N GLY A 10 39.84 -6.42 27.08
CA GLY A 10 40.20 -5.01 27.22
C GLY A 10 39.07 -4.10 27.69
N ALA A 11 39.23 -3.59 28.92
CA ALA A 11 38.68 -2.36 29.47
C ALA A 11 37.21 -2.34 29.95
N GLN A 12 37.02 -2.72 31.22
CA GLN A 12 35.93 -2.22 32.07
C GLN A 12 36.20 -0.76 32.47
N GLY A 13 35.38 0.17 31.97
CA GLY A 13 35.32 1.56 32.43
C GLY A 13 34.13 1.77 33.37
N LYS A 14 34.41 2.14 34.62
CA LYS A 14 33.42 2.56 35.62
C LYS A 14 32.76 3.87 35.17
N VAL A 15 31.42 3.91 35.11
CA VAL A 15 30.66 5.16 35.07
C VAL A 15 29.95 5.33 36.41
N SER A 16 30.47 6.26 37.20
CA SER A 16 29.92 6.72 38.48
C SER A 16 28.64 7.53 38.27
N GLY A 17 27.66 7.30 39.14
CA GLY A 17 26.32 7.86 39.04
C GLY A 17 26.21 9.38 39.13
N LEU A 18 25.22 9.92 38.43
CA LEU A 18 24.63 11.22 38.73
C LEU A 18 23.30 11.00 39.44
N ARG A 19 23.23 11.55 40.67
CA ARG A 19 22.06 11.58 41.54
C ARG A 19 21.00 12.53 40.98
N THR A 20 19.77 12.05 40.98
CA THR A 20 18.51 12.81 40.92
C THR A 20 18.47 13.94 41.96
N ARG A 21 18.11 15.15 41.53
CA ARG A 21 17.62 16.22 42.42
C ARG A 21 16.15 16.47 42.10
N GLN A 22 15.29 16.05 43.02
CA GLN A 22 13.96 16.63 43.20
C GLN A 22 14.13 18.06 43.74
N MET A 23 13.38 19.01 43.18
CA MET A 23 13.05 20.26 43.88
C MET A 23 11.53 20.38 43.94
N SER A 24 11.06 20.44 45.18
CA SER A 24 9.70 20.66 45.63
C SER A 24 9.39 22.15 45.72
N GLY A 25 8.19 22.53 45.24
CA GLY A 25 7.31 23.53 45.86
C GLY A 25 7.65 25.01 45.67
N ILE A 26 6.68 25.77 45.14
CA ILE A 26 6.04 26.93 45.79
C ILE A 26 4.69 27.13 45.08
N ALA A 27 3.63 27.28 45.88
CA ALA A 27 2.28 27.62 45.47
C ALA A 27 1.93 29.02 46.02
N THR A 28 1.26 29.83 45.23
CA THR A 28 0.39 31.01 45.50
C THR A 28 0.05 31.57 44.11
N GLU A 29 -1.15 31.99 43.72
CA GLU A 29 -2.35 32.46 44.41
C GLU A 29 -3.51 32.37 43.40
N ASP A 30 -4.73 32.22 43.91
CA ASP A 30 -5.99 32.23 43.18
C ASP A 30 -6.27 33.62 42.58
N ASP A 31 -6.75 33.64 41.33
CA ASP A 31 -7.56 34.75 40.82
C ASP A 31 -8.73 34.17 40.02
N ASP A 32 -9.91 34.47 40.54
CA ASP A 32 -11.24 34.12 40.04
C ASP A 32 -11.54 34.88 38.74
N MET A 33 -11.71 34.14 37.63
CA MET A 33 -12.45 34.64 36.47
C MET A 33 -13.36 33.55 35.92
N THR A 34 -14.64 33.70 36.27
CA THR A 34 -15.78 33.16 35.56
C THR A 34 -15.66 33.35 34.05
N LYS A 35 -15.61 32.25 33.29
CA LYS A 35 -16.09 32.16 31.91
C LYS A 35 -16.46 30.71 31.63
N ASP A 36 -17.74 30.52 31.33
CA ASP A 36 -18.28 29.33 30.68
C ASP A 36 -17.63 29.17 29.30
N ASP A 37 -16.41 28.65 29.27
CA ASP A 37 -15.85 28.05 28.06
C ASP A 37 -16.38 26.62 28.01
N ALA A 38 -17.60 26.49 27.51
CA ALA A 38 -18.04 25.26 26.89
C ALA A 38 -16.97 24.91 25.85
N ALA A 39 -16.10 23.96 26.20
CA ALA A 39 -15.15 23.36 25.30
C ALA A 39 -15.94 22.90 24.08
N MET A 40 -15.89 23.68 23.00
CA MET A 40 -16.23 23.20 21.68
C MET A 40 -15.18 22.15 21.36
N SER A 41 -15.45 20.93 21.79
CA SER A 41 -14.83 19.74 21.22
C SER A 41 -14.98 19.88 19.72
N ALA A 42 -13.85 20.01 19.02
CA ALA A 42 -13.82 19.82 17.59
C ALA A 42 -14.65 18.57 17.28
N PRO A 43 -15.53 18.59 16.26
CA PRO A 43 -16.33 17.42 15.95
C PRO A 43 -15.35 16.26 15.77
N SER A 44 -15.52 15.18 16.55
CA SER A 44 -14.85 13.93 16.25
C SER A 44 -15.21 13.64 14.81
N ALA A 45 -14.24 13.75 13.89
CA ALA A 45 -14.45 13.45 12.49
C ALA A 45 -14.95 12.00 12.45
N GLY A 46 -16.26 11.83 12.31
CA GLY A 46 -16.86 10.52 12.21
C GLY A 46 -16.20 9.80 11.03
N SER A 47 -16.05 8.49 11.15
CA SER A 47 -15.53 7.70 10.04
C SER A 47 -16.32 8.05 8.76
N PRO A 48 -15.63 8.26 7.61
CA PRO A 48 -16.28 8.60 6.37
C PRO A 48 -17.34 7.53 6.07
N ARG A 49 -18.50 7.93 5.55
CA ARG A 49 -19.53 6.94 5.19
C ARG A 49 -18.99 6.07 4.06
N PRO A 50 -19.17 4.74 4.12
CA PRO A 50 -18.82 3.86 3.00
C PRO A 50 -19.53 4.28 1.72
N TYR A 51 -18.78 4.31 0.62
CA TYR A 51 -19.32 4.45 -0.74
C TYR A 51 -20.05 3.17 -1.17
N TYR A 52 -19.47 2.01 -0.83
CA TYR A 52 -20.04 0.69 -1.05
C TYR A 52 -19.79 -0.17 0.18
N GLN A 53 -20.78 -0.95 0.59
CA GLN A 53 -20.62 -1.94 1.65
C GLN A 53 -21.55 -3.12 1.43
N ARG A 54 -20.98 -4.32 1.26
CA ARG A 54 -21.73 -5.56 1.07
C ARG A 54 -20.83 -6.78 1.30
N ASP A 55 -21.36 -7.85 1.89
CA ASP A 55 -20.71 -9.17 1.97
C ASP A 55 -19.26 -9.13 2.50
N GLY A 56 -19.00 -8.27 3.51
CA GLY A 56 -17.66 -8.11 4.10
C GLY A 56 -16.68 -7.26 3.29
N ILE A 57 -17.13 -6.66 2.19
CA ILE A 57 -16.36 -5.73 1.35
C ILE A 57 -16.85 -4.30 1.58
N THR A 58 -15.91 -3.38 1.79
CA THR A 58 -16.19 -1.96 2.02
C THR A 58 -15.32 -1.11 1.10
N ILE A 59 -15.89 -0.07 0.47
CA ILE A 59 -15.15 0.95 -0.29
C ILE A 59 -15.42 2.30 0.36
N TYR A 60 -14.37 3.07 0.63
CA TYR A 60 -14.43 4.48 0.97
C TYR A 60 -13.96 5.33 -0.22
N HIS A 61 -14.74 6.37 -0.54
CA HIS A 61 -14.33 7.37 -1.51
C HIS A 61 -13.57 8.50 -0.79
N GLY A 62 -12.32 8.75 -1.20
CA GLY A 62 -11.48 9.81 -0.63
C GLY A 62 -9.98 9.54 -0.78
N ASP A 63 -9.16 10.51 -0.36
CA ASP A 63 -7.71 10.33 -0.32
C ASP A 63 -7.33 9.32 0.78
N CYS A 64 -6.43 8.38 0.48
CA CYS A 64 -5.98 7.39 1.46
C CYS A 64 -5.33 8.02 2.71
N LEU A 65 -4.68 9.17 2.58
CA LEU A 65 -4.13 9.98 3.67
C LEU A 65 -5.20 10.78 4.43
N GLU A 66 -6.46 10.69 4.08
CA GLU A 66 -7.56 11.24 4.87
C GLU A 66 -8.38 10.11 5.49
N VAL A 67 -8.59 9.03 4.74
CA VAL A 67 -9.41 7.90 5.17
C VAL A 67 -8.67 6.97 6.14
N LEU A 68 -7.40 6.61 5.90
CA LEU A 68 -6.67 5.62 6.71
C LEU A 68 -6.71 5.89 8.24
N PRO A 69 -6.55 7.13 8.75
CA PRO A 69 -6.61 7.42 10.18
C PRO A 69 -7.98 7.16 10.82
N SER A 70 -9.04 7.12 10.03
CA SER A 70 -10.41 6.88 10.51
C SER A 70 -10.75 5.39 10.63
N LEU A 71 -9.91 4.51 10.09
CA LEU A 71 -10.10 3.06 10.17
C LEU A 71 -9.68 2.57 11.56
N SER A 72 -10.58 1.86 12.23
CA SER A 72 -10.35 1.33 13.59
C SER A 72 -10.08 -0.17 13.62
N GLU A 73 -10.47 -0.90 12.58
CA GLU A 73 -10.31 -2.35 12.55
C GLU A 73 -8.92 -2.75 12.05
N PRO A 74 -8.16 -3.55 12.82
CA PRO A 74 -6.83 -3.99 12.40
C PRO A 74 -6.86 -4.95 11.21
N VAL A 75 -5.91 -4.77 10.28
CA VAL A 75 -5.87 -5.52 9.01
C VAL A 75 -4.83 -6.64 9.03
N ASP A 76 -5.11 -7.75 8.34
CA ASP A 76 -4.25 -8.93 8.25
C ASP A 76 -3.24 -8.82 7.09
N ALA A 77 -3.59 -8.06 6.06
CA ALA A 77 -2.65 -7.74 4.99
C ALA A 77 -2.99 -6.44 4.28
N VAL A 78 -1.98 -5.86 3.64
CA VAL A 78 -2.07 -4.74 2.69
C VAL A 78 -1.66 -5.28 1.33
N ILE A 79 -2.58 -5.30 0.37
CA ILE A 79 -2.30 -5.73 -1.00
C ILE A 79 -2.75 -4.61 -1.91
N THR A 80 -1.82 -4.00 -2.64
CA THR A 80 -2.13 -2.74 -3.34
C THR A 80 -1.24 -2.44 -4.54
N ASP A 81 -1.78 -1.64 -5.45
CA ASP A 81 -1.17 -1.20 -6.70
C ASP A 81 -1.13 0.34 -6.75
N PRO A 82 -0.16 0.98 -6.07
CA PRO A 82 -0.11 2.44 -6.00
C PRO A 82 0.23 3.04 -7.37
N PRO A 83 -0.12 4.31 -7.63
CA PRO A 83 0.35 5.00 -8.83
C PRO A 83 1.89 5.05 -8.85
N TYR A 84 2.49 4.49 -9.90
CA TYR A 84 3.96 4.39 -9.99
C TYR A 84 4.65 5.73 -10.26
N SER A 85 3.93 6.83 -10.53
CA SER A 85 4.53 8.11 -10.91
C SER A 85 5.58 7.95 -12.02
N SER A 86 5.31 7.03 -12.95
CA SER A 86 6.23 6.68 -14.04
C SER A 86 6.17 7.71 -15.19
N GLY A 87 5.59 8.88 -14.92
CA GLY A 87 5.60 10.10 -15.74
C GLY A 87 6.99 10.54 -16.13
N GLY A 88 7.44 10.09 -17.31
CA GLY A 88 8.36 10.85 -18.14
C GLY A 88 9.84 10.92 -17.73
N ALA A 89 10.73 10.57 -18.65
CA ALA A 89 12.16 10.78 -18.45
C ALA A 89 12.53 12.28 -18.45
N PHE A 90 11.70 13.12 -19.10
CA PHE A 90 11.92 14.56 -19.25
C PHE A 90 10.78 15.41 -18.68
N ARG A 91 11.08 16.67 -18.36
CA ARG A 91 10.12 17.65 -17.81
C ARG A 91 8.85 17.78 -18.68
N GLY A 92 8.98 17.67 -20.01
CA GLY A 92 7.85 17.72 -20.96
C GLY A 92 6.91 16.51 -20.87
N ASP A 93 7.44 15.33 -20.58
CA ASP A 93 6.66 14.09 -20.43
C ASP A 93 5.88 14.07 -19.10
N ARG A 94 6.32 14.86 -18.11
CA ARG A 94 5.65 15.06 -16.79
C ARG A 94 4.53 16.10 -16.84
N THR A 95 4.47 16.88 -17.91
CA THR A 95 3.41 17.88 -18.17
C THR A 95 2.37 17.41 -19.18
N GLN A 96 2.56 16.24 -19.80
CA GLN A 96 1.55 15.66 -20.68
C GLN A 96 0.44 15.02 -19.84
N SER A 97 -0.81 15.30 -20.20
CA SER A 97 -2.00 14.64 -19.66
C SER A 97 -1.84 13.12 -19.71
N THR A 98 -2.25 12.40 -18.66
CA THR A 98 -2.16 10.93 -18.61
C THR A 98 -2.81 10.30 -19.85
N SER A 99 -3.93 10.86 -20.33
CA SER A 99 -4.60 10.48 -21.58
C SER A 99 -3.66 10.45 -22.80
N SER A 100 -2.94 11.54 -23.05
CA SER A 100 -1.98 11.67 -24.16
C SER A 100 -0.81 10.68 -24.09
N LYS A 101 -0.39 10.28 -22.89
CA LYS A 101 0.76 9.38 -22.66
C LYS A 101 0.48 7.93 -23.05
N TYR A 102 -0.79 7.50 -23.01
CA TYR A 102 -1.19 6.10 -23.30
C TYR A 102 -1.91 5.91 -24.63
N LEU A 103 -2.39 6.98 -25.29
CA LEU A 103 -3.09 6.91 -26.58
C LEU A 103 -2.15 6.73 -27.79
N GLY A 104 -0.85 7.00 -27.65
CA GLY A 104 0.08 7.00 -28.78
C GLY A 104 -0.28 8.08 -29.82
N SER A 105 0.67 8.41 -30.70
CA SER A 105 0.54 9.53 -31.67
C SER A 105 -0.53 9.34 -32.77
N HIS A 106 -1.41 8.35 -32.67
CA HIS A 106 -2.44 8.04 -33.67
C HIS A 106 -3.77 7.76 -32.95
N GLY A 107 -4.50 8.84 -32.64
CA GLY A 107 -5.75 8.83 -31.90
C GLY A 107 -6.83 7.91 -32.49
N ARG A 108 -6.87 6.66 -32.02
CA ARG A 108 -8.01 5.74 -32.12
C ARG A 108 -8.14 4.95 -30.83
N GLY A 109 -8.54 5.64 -29.77
CA GLY A 109 -9.00 5.05 -28.52
C GLY A 109 -10.06 5.97 -27.92
N PRO A 110 -11.00 5.46 -27.10
CA PRO A 110 -12.01 6.28 -26.46
C PRO A 110 -11.31 7.40 -25.66
N ALA A 111 -11.82 8.62 -25.76
CA ALA A 111 -11.27 9.77 -25.06
C ALA A 111 -11.18 9.46 -23.56
N VAL A 112 -9.96 9.52 -23.02
CA VAL A 112 -9.72 9.43 -21.57
C VAL A 112 -10.06 10.82 -21.01
N GLU A 113 -11.27 10.99 -20.50
CA GLU A 113 -11.81 12.27 -20.04
C GLU A 113 -11.30 12.74 -18.67
N HIS A 114 -10.49 11.95 -17.95
CA HIS A 114 -9.97 12.36 -16.64
C HIS A 114 -8.45 12.16 -16.49
N GLU A 115 -7.81 13.23 -16.02
CA GLU A 115 -6.39 13.29 -15.66
C GLU A 115 -6.18 12.70 -14.27
N TYR A 116 -5.17 11.83 -14.11
CA TYR A 116 -4.71 11.46 -12.77
C TYR A 116 -3.83 12.60 -12.24
N SER A 117 -4.30 13.35 -11.26
CA SER A 117 -3.44 14.31 -10.56
C SER A 117 -2.39 13.58 -9.72
N GLY A 118 -1.11 13.95 -9.84
CA GLY A 118 -0.03 13.43 -9.00
C GLY A 118 0.86 12.34 -9.64
N ASP A 119 0.65 11.94 -10.89
CA ASP A 119 1.53 10.99 -11.62
C ASP A 119 2.86 11.62 -12.12
N SER A 120 3.21 12.81 -11.63
CA SER A 120 4.37 13.60 -12.07
C SER A 120 5.55 13.59 -11.07
N ARG A 121 5.45 12.81 -9.98
CA ARG A 121 6.51 12.75 -8.95
C ARG A 121 7.77 12.10 -9.53
N ASP A 122 8.93 12.64 -9.16
CA ASP A 122 10.18 11.90 -9.32
C ASP A 122 10.26 10.75 -8.30
N SER A 123 11.32 9.95 -8.39
CA SER A 123 11.51 8.77 -7.53
C SER A 123 11.60 9.12 -6.03
N ARG A 124 12.16 10.28 -5.67
CA ARG A 124 12.29 10.71 -4.26
C ARG A 124 10.97 11.23 -3.73
N GLY A 125 10.25 12.02 -4.53
CA GLY A 125 8.92 12.50 -4.21
C GLY A 125 7.91 11.35 -4.09
N TRP A 126 8.02 10.35 -4.96
CA TRP A 126 7.25 9.11 -4.87
C TRP A 126 7.54 8.39 -3.55
N LEU A 127 8.81 8.17 -3.19
CA LEU A 127 9.18 7.53 -1.93
C LEU A 127 8.63 8.30 -0.72
N PHE A 128 8.80 9.63 -0.68
CA PHE A 128 8.32 10.45 0.43
C PHE A 128 6.81 10.34 0.60
N TRP A 129 6.04 10.55 -0.48
CA TRP A 129 4.59 10.43 -0.45
C TRP A 129 4.16 9.01 -0.08
N SER A 130 4.85 7.99 -0.62
CA SER A 130 4.51 6.61 -0.34
C SER A 130 4.74 6.19 1.11
N SER A 131 5.78 6.72 1.74
CA SER A 131 6.04 6.48 3.16
C SER A 131 4.88 6.98 4.04
N LEU A 132 4.18 8.04 3.64
CA LEU A 132 3.05 8.58 4.42
C LEU A 132 1.89 7.59 4.52
N TRP A 133 1.46 7.01 3.40
CA TRP A 133 0.34 6.05 3.42
C TRP A 133 0.80 4.69 3.95
N MET A 134 2.05 4.28 3.69
CA MET A 134 2.56 2.99 4.14
C MET A 134 2.77 2.95 5.67
N LEU A 135 3.17 4.07 6.29
CA LEU A 135 3.22 4.21 7.75
C LEU A 135 1.83 4.12 8.39
N ARG A 136 0.81 4.68 7.74
CA ARG A 136 -0.58 4.59 8.22
C ARG A 136 -1.12 3.17 8.08
N CYS A 137 -0.80 2.49 6.99
CA CYS A 137 -1.10 1.07 6.83
C CYS A 137 -0.40 0.23 7.92
N HIS A 138 0.87 0.51 8.22
CA HIS A 138 1.60 -0.15 9.31
C HIS A 138 0.92 0.06 10.67
N ALA A 139 0.40 1.27 10.94
CA ALA A 139 -0.23 1.60 12.21
C ALA A 139 -1.48 0.75 12.48
N ILE A 140 -2.29 0.47 11.45
CA ILE A 140 -3.51 -0.35 11.58
C ILE A 140 -3.28 -1.84 11.29
N ALA A 141 -2.12 -2.24 10.78
CA ALA A 141 -1.79 -3.64 10.54
C ALA A 141 -1.63 -4.42 11.86
N LYS A 142 -2.07 -5.69 11.88
CA LYS A 142 -1.75 -6.62 12.98
C LYS A 142 -0.27 -6.98 12.98
N GLU A 143 0.25 -7.48 14.10
CA GLU A 143 1.55 -8.15 14.09
C GLU A 143 1.52 -9.34 13.11
N SER A 144 2.66 -9.59 12.46
CA SER A 144 2.81 -10.58 11.38
C SER A 144 1.99 -10.33 10.11
N ALA A 145 1.23 -9.23 10.03
CA ALA A 145 0.51 -8.86 8.81
C ALA A 145 1.48 -8.71 7.64
N LEU A 146 1.01 -9.02 6.43
CA LEU A 146 1.81 -8.91 5.21
C LEU A 146 1.50 -7.62 4.46
N ALA A 147 2.51 -6.99 3.88
CA ALA A 147 2.32 -5.97 2.86
C ALA A 147 2.89 -6.47 1.53
N MET A 148 2.11 -6.35 0.47
CA MET A 148 2.47 -6.76 -0.89
C MET A 148 2.13 -5.62 -1.84
N ILE A 149 3.15 -5.01 -2.43
CA ILE A 149 3.03 -3.80 -3.24
C ILE A 149 3.49 -4.07 -4.66
N PHE A 150 2.62 -3.78 -5.62
CA PHE A 150 2.97 -3.81 -7.04
C PHE A 150 3.83 -2.61 -7.42
N THR A 151 4.77 -2.82 -8.34
CA THR A 151 5.63 -1.78 -8.90
C THR A 151 6.11 -2.16 -10.30
N ASP A 152 6.63 -1.16 -11.03
CA ASP A 152 7.40 -1.38 -12.26
C ASP A 152 8.91 -1.34 -11.99
N TRP A 153 9.70 -1.58 -13.04
CA TRP A 153 11.16 -1.57 -12.93
C TRP A 153 11.76 -0.23 -12.50
N ARG A 154 11.01 0.88 -12.65
CA ARG A 154 11.50 2.25 -12.38
C ARG A 154 11.44 2.56 -10.89
N GLN A 155 10.34 2.17 -10.23
CA GLN A 155 10.16 2.38 -8.79
C GLN A 155 10.59 1.17 -7.95
N LEU A 156 10.99 0.05 -8.58
CA LEU A 156 11.48 -1.14 -7.87
C LEU A 156 12.56 -0.81 -6.80
N PRO A 157 13.62 -0.02 -7.08
CA PRO A 157 14.60 0.33 -6.04
C PRO A 157 13.98 1.13 -4.89
N GLN A 158 13.17 2.14 -5.21
CA GLN A 158 12.51 2.99 -4.20
C GLN A 158 11.48 2.21 -3.38
N CYS A 159 10.85 1.19 -3.96
CA CYS A 159 9.93 0.35 -3.23
C CYS A 159 10.65 -0.45 -2.14
N SER A 160 11.90 -0.92 -2.36
CA SER A 160 12.66 -1.56 -1.27
C SER A 160 13.05 -0.60 -0.15
N ASP A 161 13.32 0.67 -0.47
CA ASP A 161 13.54 1.72 0.52
C ASP A 161 12.24 2.06 1.27
N LEU A 162 11.09 2.04 0.58
CA LEU A 162 9.79 2.30 1.16
C LEU A 162 9.47 1.35 2.30
N PHE A 163 9.69 0.04 2.15
CA PHE A 163 9.46 -0.93 3.23
C PHE A 163 10.26 -0.55 4.49
N GLN A 164 11.54 -0.24 4.32
CA GLN A 164 12.43 0.13 5.43
C GLN A 164 12.05 1.49 6.04
N ALA A 165 11.66 2.47 5.21
CA ALA A 165 11.24 3.81 5.64
C ALA A 165 9.89 3.83 6.38
N SER A 166 9.11 2.75 6.28
CA SER A 166 7.74 2.66 6.83
C SER A 166 7.57 1.58 7.89
N ASN A 167 8.68 1.14 8.52
CA ASN A 167 8.73 0.14 9.60
C ASN A 167 8.30 -1.27 9.21
N TRP A 168 8.11 -1.55 7.93
CA TRP A 168 7.88 -2.92 7.47
C TRP A 168 9.21 -3.66 7.33
N VAL A 169 9.24 -4.92 7.78
CA VAL A 169 10.38 -5.78 7.51
C VAL A 169 10.30 -6.24 6.07
N TRP A 170 11.23 -5.80 5.23
CA TRP A 170 11.30 -6.27 3.84
C TRP A 170 11.67 -7.76 3.79
N ARG A 171 10.88 -8.56 3.07
CA ARG A 171 11.03 -10.02 3.01
C ARG A 171 11.49 -10.53 1.65
N GLY A 172 11.18 -9.80 0.58
CA GLY A 172 11.72 -10.12 -0.74
C GLY A 172 10.91 -9.55 -1.89
N LEU A 173 11.03 -10.25 -3.02
CA LEU A 173 10.49 -9.85 -4.32
C LEU A 173 9.86 -11.07 -5.00
N ALA A 174 8.69 -10.87 -5.61
CA ALA A 174 8.10 -11.76 -6.59
C ALA A 174 7.93 -11.03 -7.95
N VAL A 175 7.82 -11.80 -9.01
CA VAL A 175 7.69 -11.30 -10.39
C VAL A 175 6.32 -11.68 -10.94
N TRP A 176 5.56 -10.70 -11.40
CA TRP A 176 4.40 -10.95 -12.24
C TRP A 176 4.83 -10.93 -13.71
N ASP A 177 4.86 -12.10 -14.34
CA ASP A 177 5.14 -12.28 -15.76
C ASP A 177 3.82 -12.30 -16.55
N LYS A 178 3.65 -11.31 -17.42
CA LYS A 178 2.45 -11.15 -18.27
C LYS A 178 2.43 -12.11 -19.46
N GLY A 179 3.51 -12.89 -19.66
CA GLY A 179 3.69 -13.82 -20.76
C GLY A 179 4.02 -13.12 -22.08
N ASN A 180 3.09 -12.31 -22.59
CA ASN A 180 3.28 -11.57 -23.84
C ASN A 180 3.58 -10.09 -23.60
N ALA A 181 4.61 -9.58 -24.28
CA ALA A 181 4.89 -8.16 -24.38
C ALA A 181 5.25 -7.78 -25.81
N ARG A 182 5.07 -6.51 -26.16
CA ARG A 182 5.48 -6.00 -27.47
C ARG A 182 6.99 -6.15 -27.63
N PRO A 183 7.49 -6.82 -28.68
CA PRO A 183 8.92 -6.90 -28.95
C PRO A 183 9.52 -5.50 -29.15
N MET A 184 10.72 -5.29 -28.62
CA MET A 184 11.49 -4.06 -28.81
C MET A 184 12.88 -4.42 -29.29
N SER A 185 13.19 -4.13 -30.55
CA SER A 185 14.48 -4.48 -31.14
C SER A 185 15.63 -3.90 -30.31
N GLY A 186 16.61 -4.74 -29.97
CA GLY A 186 17.77 -4.37 -29.16
C GLY A 186 17.48 -4.07 -27.69
N ARG A 187 16.29 -4.41 -27.16
CA ARG A 187 15.91 -4.18 -25.75
C ARG A 187 15.27 -5.42 -25.14
N PHE A 188 15.33 -5.53 -23.82
CA PHE A 188 14.54 -6.52 -23.08
C PHE A 188 13.05 -6.19 -23.17
N SER A 189 12.20 -7.22 -23.23
CA SER A 189 10.74 -7.06 -23.20
C SER A 189 10.29 -6.50 -21.85
N HIS A 190 9.29 -5.61 -21.87
CA HIS A 190 8.63 -5.13 -20.65
C HIS A 190 7.47 -6.05 -20.26
N GLN A 191 7.74 -7.36 -20.19
CA GLN A 191 6.72 -8.38 -19.87
C GLN A 191 6.45 -8.54 -18.37
N ALA A 192 7.35 -8.03 -17.54
CA ALA A 192 7.29 -8.22 -16.09
C ALA A 192 6.89 -6.93 -15.36
N GLU A 193 6.06 -7.12 -14.32
CA GLU A 193 5.93 -6.22 -13.18
C GLU A 193 6.42 -6.94 -11.92
N PHE A 194 6.59 -6.19 -10.85
CA PHE A 194 7.24 -6.65 -9.63
C PHE A 194 6.30 -6.50 -8.44
N ILE A 195 6.40 -7.43 -7.49
CA ILE A 195 5.67 -7.40 -6.23
C ILE A 195 6.72 -7.45 -5.12
N LEU A 196 6.92 -6.34 -4.43
CA LEU A 196 7.72 -6.38 -3.21
C LEU A 196 6.82 -6.78 -2.06
N TRP A 197 7.34 -7.59 -1.16
CA TRP A 197 6.59 -8.01 0.00
C TRP A 197 7.40 -7.92 1.28
N GLY A 198 6.67 -7.72 2.37
CA GLY A 198 7.22 -7.55 3.70
C GLY A 198 6.20 -7.88 4.77
N SER A 199 6.60 -7.75 6.03
CA SER A 199 5.74 -8.04 7.18
C SER A 199 5.85 -6.99 8.27
N LYS A 200 4.79 -6.81 9.05
CA LYS A 200 4.86 -6.11 10.33
C LYS A 200 5.48 -7.05 11.35
N GLY A 201 6.68 -6.71 11.81
CA GLY A 201 7.40 -7.53 12.78
C GLY A 201 7.76 -8.92 12.25
N ALA A 202 7.84 -9.88 13.16
CA ALA A 202 8.20 -11.26 12.88
C ALA A 202 7.07 -12.02 12.16
N ILE A 203 7.44 -12.94 11.27
CA ILE A 203 6.52 -13.95 10.72
C ILE A 203 7.06 -15.32 11.14
N GLY A 204 6.18 -16.15 11.69
CA GLY A 204 6.50 -17.53 12.05
C GLY A 204 6.51 -18.44 10.84
N TRP A 205 6.98 -19.67 11.04
CA TRP A 205 6.72 -20.75 10.08
C TRP A 205 5.27 -21.20 10.23
N ASP A 206 4.53 -21.11 9.13
CA ASP A 206 3.18 -21.65 9.02
C ASP A 206 3.21 -22.77 7.98
N PHE A 207 3.18 -24.02 8.45
CA PHE A 207 3.28 -25.20 7.60
C PHE A 207 1.96 -25.55 6.90
N ASP A 208 0.86 -24.90 7.28
CA ASP A 208 -0.44 -25.05 6.62
C ASP A 208 -0.56 -24.12 5.41
N LYS A 209 0.33 -23.12 5.30
CA LYS A 209 0.37 -22.18 4.17
C LYS A 209 1.25 -22.70 3.02
N PRO A 210 0.87 -22.45 1.76
CA PRO A 210 1.66 -22.90 0.62
C PRO A 210 2.95 -22.10 0.47
N CYS A 211 3.98 -22.75 -0.07
CA CYS A 211 5.15 -22.04 -0.59
C CYS A 211 4.79 -21.41 -1.95
N ALA A 212 4.52 -20.10 -1.95
CA ALA A 212 4.20 -19.38 -3.18
C ALA A 212 5.39 -19.32 -4.14
N ARG A 213 5.11 -19.41 -5.44
CA ARG A 213 6.14 -19.27 -6.49
C ARG A 213 6.63 -17.82 -6.56
N GLY A 214 7.94 -17.62 -6.67
CA GLY A 214 8.54 -16.30 -6.87
C GLY A 214 8.29 -15.68 -8.25
N VAL A 215 7.77 -16.46 -9.21
CA VAL A 215 7.34 -15.99 -10.53
C VAL A 215 5.90 -16.45 -10.76
N LEU A 216 5.02 -15.47 -10.95
CA LEU A 216 3.58 -15.61 -11.11
C LEU A 216 3.24 -15.28 -12.57
N GLN A 217 2.80 -16.28 -13.32
CA GLN A 217 2.49 -16.12 -14.75
C GLN A 217 1.00 -15.94 -14.95
N TYR A 218 0.59 -14.71 -15.26
CA TYR A 218 -0.81 -14.38 -15.58
C TYR A 218 -0.86 -13.36 -16.71
N PRO A 219 -1.60 -13.61 -17.79
CA PRO A 219 -1.75 -12.61 -18.85
C PRO A 219 -2.47 -11.36 -18.32
N ALA A 220 -2.07 -10.19 -18.81
CA ALA A 220 -2.81 -8.96 -18.51
C ALA A 220 -4.26 -9.08 -19.03
N PRO A 221 -5.27 -8.62 -18.26
CA PRO A 221 -6.67 -8.66 -18.69
C PRO A 221 -6.88 -7.88 -19.99
N LYS A 222 -7.78 -8.37 -20.84
CA LYS A 222 -8.20 -7.68 -22.09
C LYS A 222 -9.39 -6.75 -21.84
N THR A 223 -9.39 -5.99 -20.76
CA THR A 223 -10.53 -5.15 -20.33
C THR A 223 -10.38 -3.69 -20.77
N HIS A 224 -11.49 -2.93 -20.72
CA HIS A 224 -11.53 -1.51 -21.05
C HIS A 224 -10.88 -0.60 -19.97
N HIS A 225 -10.51 -1.17 -18.81
CA HIS A 225 -9.90 -0.43 -17.72
C HIS A 225 -8.38 -0.52 -17.81
N GLN A 226 -7.73 0.64 -17.85
CA GLN A 226 -6.29 0.75 -17.92
C GLN A 226 -5.64 0.19 -16.65
N ALA A 227 -4.61 -0.65 -16.82
CA ALA A 227 -3.77 -1.21 -15.73
C ALA A 227 -4.46 -2.18 -14.74
N GLU A 228 -5.57 -2.81 -15.11
CA GLU A 228 -6.21 -3.83 -14.26
C GLU A 228 -5.29 -5.06 -14.02
N LYS A 229 -5.14 -5.47 -12.76
CA LYS A 229 -4.45 -6.71 -12.38
C LYS A 229 -5.38 -7.94 -12.55
N PRO A 230 -4.87 -9.13 -12.92
CA PRO A 230 -5.66 -10.37 -12.94
C PRO A 230 -6.15 -10.77 -11.53
N VAL A 231 -7.40 -11.22 -11.40
CA VAL A 231 -7.94 -11.67 -10.10
C VAL A 231 -7.16 -12.86 -9.54
N GLY A 232 -6.92 -13.89 -10.36
CA GLY A 232 -6.17 -15.09 -9.94
C GLY A 232 -4.74 -14.80 -9.46
N LEU A 233 -4.10 -13.74 -9.97
CA LEU A 233 -2.81 -13.29 -9.46
C LEU A 233 -2.92 -12.84 -8.00
N ILE A 234 -3.94 -12.05 -7.68
CA ILE A 234 -4.18 -11.56 -6.32
C ILE A 234 -4.63 -12.69 -5.40
N GLU A 235 -5.49 -13.60 -5.87
CA GLU A 235 -5.90 -14.78 -5.11
C GLU A 235 -4.70 -15.65 -4.71
N GLN A 236 -3.76 -15.87 -5.63
CA GLN A 236 -2.54 -16.61 -5.33
C GLN A 236 -1.67 -15.92 -4.28
N MET A 237 -1.59 -14.59 -4.29
CA MET A 237 -0.91 -13.81 -3.25
C MET A 237 -1.63 -13.92 -1.90
N MET A 238 -2.96 -13.87 -1.90
CA MET A 238 -3.79 -13.97 -0.69
C MET A 238 -3.66 -15.31 0.04
N GLN A 239 -3.23 -16.38 -0.64
CA GLN A 239 -2.94 -17.67 0.01
C GLN A 239 -1.90 -17.57 1.13
N LEU A 240 -1.04 -16.54 1.10
CA LEU A 240 -0.04 -16.28 2.14
C LEU A 240 -0.60 -15.52 3.35
N THR A 241 -1.83 -15.02 3.26
CA THR A 241 -2.47 -14.23 4.32
C THR A 241 -3.38 -15.09 5.20
N ALA A 242 -3.80 -14.56 6.36
CA ALA A 242 -4.76 -15.21 7.24
C ALA A 242 -6.07 -15.54 6.49
N ASP A 243 -6.63 -16.72 6.75
CA ASP A 243 -7.91 -17.12 6.16
C ASP A 243 -9.06 -16.36 6.80
N GLY A 244 -10.02 -15.89 6.00
CA GLY A 244 -11.05 -14.96 6.45
C GLY A 244 -10.51 -13.59 6.92
N GLY A 245 -9.22 -13.34 6.74
CA GLY A 245 -8.55 -12.11 7.16
C GLY A 245 -9.10 -10.87 6.46
N LEU A 246 -8.82 -9.71 7.07
CA LEU A 246 -9.18 -8.40 6.54
C LEU A 246 -8.04 -7.86 5.69
N ILE A 247 -8.31 -7.66 4.39
CA ILE A 247 -7.36 -7.13 3.41
C ILE A 247 -7.60 -5.63 3.23
N LEU A 248 -6.52 -4.85 3.23
CA LEU A 248 -6.53 -3.43 2.93
C LEU A 248 -5.97 -3.16 1.53
N ASP A 249 -6.69 -2.38 0.75
CA ASP A 249 -6.20 -1.80 -0.50
C ASP A 249 -6.43 -0.27 -0.50
N PRO A 250 -5.40 0.56 -0.23
CA PRO A 250 -5.52 2.01 -0.26
C PRO A 250 -5.62 2.60 -1.68
N PHE A 251 -5.52 1.79 -2.74
CA PHE A 251 -5.54 2.20 -4.14
C PHE A 251 -6.37 1.21 -4.99
N VAL A 252 -7.67 1.11 -4.70
CA VAL A 252 -8.58 0.07 -5.25
C VAL A 252 -8.61 0.04 -6.79
N GLY A 253 -8.58 1.21 -7.44
CA GLY A 253 -8.73 1.31 -8.89
C GLY A 253 -10.00 0.61 -9.39
N SER A 254 -9.82 -0.39 -10.25
CA SER A 254 -10.93 -1.18 -10.82
C SER A 254 -11.46 -2.30 -9.91
N GLY A 255 -10.95 -2.43 -8.68
CA GLY A 255 -11.50 -3.34 -7.67
C GLY A 255 -10.96 -4.77 -7.68
N THR A 256 -9.89 -5.08 -8.40
CA THR A 256 -9.36 -6.47 -8.49
C THR A 256 -9.08 -7.06 -7.11
N THR A 257 -8.42 -6.31 -6.21
CA THR A 257 -8.12 -6.81 -4.86
C THR A 257 -9.38 -7.15 -4.07
N LEU A 258 -10.41 -6.31 -4.16
CA LEU A 258 -11.65 -6.52 -3.43
C LEU A 258 -12.44 -7.73 -3.98
N VAL A 259 -12.42 -7.92 -5.30
CA VAL A 259 -13.02 -9.11 -5.94
C VAL A 259 -12.30 -10.38 -5.52
N ALA A 260 -10.96 -10.40 -5.54
CA ALA A 260 -10.17 -11.54 -5.09
C ALA A 260 -10.39 -11.85 -3.60
N ALA A 261 -10.52 -10.82 -2.76
CA ALA A 261 -10.85 -11.01 -1.34
C ALA A 261 -12.21 -11.67 -1.17
N MET A 262 -13.24 -11.15 -1.84
CA MET A 262 -14.60 -11.71 -1.81
C MET A 262 -14.63 -13.17 -2.29
N GLN A 263 -13.99 -13.48 -3.41
CA GLN A 263 -13.95 -14.83 -3.99
C GLN A 263 -13.18 -15.83 -3.12
N SER A 264 -12.18 -15.37 -2.38
CA SER A 264 -11.39 -16.20 -1.47
C SER A 264 -11.92 -16.23 -0.02
N GLY A 265 -13.15 -15.73 0.21
CA GLY A 265 -13.81 -15.74 1.52
C GLY A 265 -13.18 -14.79 2.55
N ARG A 266 -12.46 -13.77 2.11
CA ARG A 266 -11.84 -12.72 2.94
C ARG A 266 -12.71 -11.47 2.98
N ARG A 267 -12.51 -10.67 4.02
CA ARG A 267 -13.07 -9.31 4.09
C ARG A 267 -12.08 -8.34 3.48
N ALA A 268 -12.57 -7.20 2.97
CA ALA A 268 -11.68 -6.18 2.47
C ALA A 268 -12.20 -4.75 2.69
N ILE A 269 -11.25 -3.85 2.95
CA ILE A 269 -11.45 -2.41 2.94
C ILE A 269 -10.64 -1.83 1.78
N GLY A 270 -11.33 -1.12 0.90
CA GLY A 270 -10.77 -0.38 -0.20
C GLY A 270 -10.89 1.12 -0.01
N ILE A 271 -9.88 1.88 -0.41
CA ILE A 271 -9.93 3.34 -0.52
C ILE A 271 -9.64 3.73 -1.97
N GLU A 272 -10.43 4.64 -2.52
CA GLU A 272 -10.27 5.12 -3.88
C GLU A 272 -10.58 6.61 -3.95
N ALA A 273 -9.70 7.38 -4.57
CA ALA A 273 -9.82 8.84 -4.64
C ALA A 273 -10.76 9.29 -5.77
N SER A 274 -10.96 8.49 -6.81
CA SER A 274 -11.85 8.80 -7.93
C SER A 274 -13.22 8.14 -7.75
N GLU A 275 -14.26 8.96 -7.60
CA GLU A 275 -15.65 8.49 -7.52
C GLU A 275 -16.03 7.56 -8.68
N ARG A 276 -15.56 7.86 -9.89
CA ARG A 276 -15.78 7.01 -11.07
C ARG A 276 -15.17 5.61 -10.91
N ASN A 277 -13.98 5.52 -10.31
CA ASN A 277 -13.36 4.23 -10.03
C ASN A 277 -14.10 3.50 -8.89
N CYS A 278 -14.60 4.23 -7.89
CA CYS A 278 -15.51 3.67 -6.88
C CYS A 278 -16.75 3.05 -7.54
N GLU A 279 -17.39 3.75 -8.48
CA GLU A 279 -18.53 3.22 -9.24
C GLU A 279 -18.18 1.94 -10.02
N ILE A 280 -17.05 1.95 -10.74
CA ILE A 280 -16.58 0.81 -11.53
C ILE A 280 -16.38 -0.40 -10.61
N SER A 281 -15.66 -0.21 -9.51
CA SER A 281 -15.38 -1.25 -8.51
C SER A 281 -16.68 -1.76 -7.86
N ALA A 282 -17.59 -0.88 -7.46
CA ALA A 282 -18.88 -1.24 -6.86
C ALA A 282 -19.78 -2.02 -7.84
N LYS A 283 -19.85 -1.60 -9.13
CA LYS A 283 -20.59 -2.32 -10.18
C LYS A 283 -20.01 -3.72 -10.39
N ARG A 284 -18.68 -3.83 -10.45
CA ARG A 284 -17.98 -5.11 -10.60
C ARG A 284 -18.25 -6.05 -9.42
N LEU A 285 -18.19 -5.55 -8.19
CA LEU A 285 -18.51 -6.32 -6.97
C LEU A 285 -19.99 -6.75 -6.93
N SER A 286 -20.90 -5.91 -7.43
CA SER A 286 -22.34 -6.22 -7.46
C SER A 286 -22.72 -7.28 -8.50
N GLN A 287 -21.92 -7.46 -9.54
CA GLN A 287 -22.16 -8.44 -10.62
C GLN A 287 -21.65 -9.85 -10.28
N GLY A 288 -20.78 -9.98 -9.27
CA GLY A 288 -20.00 -11.18 -8.97
C GLY A 288 -20.70 -12.29 -8.19
N VAL A 289 -21.98 -12.60 -8.47
CA VAL A 289 -22.67 -13.79 -7.94
C VAL A 289 -23.39 -14.52 -9.07
N LEU A 290 -22.63 -15.23 -9.91
CA LEU A 290 -23.15 -16.32 -10.73
C LEU A 290 -22.35 -17.56 -10.34
N PHE A 291 -22.96 -18.37 -9.48
CA PHE A 291 -22.50 -19.70 -9.09
C PHE A 291 -22.53 -20.66 -10.29
#